data_AF-A0A328BIW3-F1
#
_entry.id   AF-A0A328BIW3-F1
#
_cell.length_a   1.000
_cell.length_b   1.000
_cell.length_c   1.000
_cell.angle_alpha   90.00
_cell.angle_beta   90.00
_cell.angle_gamma   90.00
#
_symmetry.space_group_name_H-M   'P 1'
#
loop_
_entity.id
_entity.type
_entity.pdbx_description
1 polymer ?
#
loop_
_entity_poly.entity_id
_entity_poly.type
_entity_poly.pdbx_seq_one_letter_code
_entity_poly.pdbx_strand_id
1 'polypeptide(L)'
;MTASRDLAIRRAEAKAEILRRVAAGEQTQAVCADHGVHVATVSRWTAADPAFAEGLAAARATGLFVRSRMFRAGAADQVLARLAAGQPLRVIGADPAMPSVATIRHWMRTQIAFGEEARRIIKDRQALRAQLLKTPGPHRPNAVAPPVAGVFDPDLADQVVLRVARGTALKRLRRADPAMPAYPVILAWRRAQPDFDAALRFATRMARSVRARARRHAALPPLIEAIREGHTVGSAAGRHGLPPRRTLCAWIAQDSDFARRLAAAYDDREELIADLMADAVQDHPGLSARALRHRLAPLTRLQRLARRRPGKKWLR
;
A
#
# COMPACT_ATOMS: atom_id res chain seq x y z
N MET A 1 -20.08 44.74 24.02
CA MET A 1 -19.95 43.79 22.87
C MET A 1 -18.49 43.52 22.46
N THR A 2 -17.54 44.41 22.70
CA THR A 2 -16.11 44.25 22.35
C THR A 2 -15.41 43.09 23.09
N ALA A 3 -15.56 42.99 24.41
CA ALA A 3 -14.88 41.95 25.21
C ALA A 3 -15.22 40.49 24.81
N SER A 4 -16.48 40.22 24.41
CA SER A 4 -16.88 38.88 23.94
C SER A 4 -16.27 38.53 22.59
N ARG A 5 -16.05 39.52 21.72
CA ARG A 5 -15.41 39.34 20.41
C ARG A 5 -13.91 39.06 20.59
N ASP A 6 -13.25 39.81 21.46
CA ASP A 6 -11.81 39.66 21.73
C ASP A 6 -11.49 38.28 22.32
N LEU A 7 -12.35 37.78 23.23
CA LEU A 7 -12.20 36.42 23.78
C LEU A 7 -12.36 35.34 22.71
N ALA A 8 -13.30 35.50 21.78
CA ALA A 8 -13.50 34.55 20.69
C ALA A 8 -12.31 34.52 19.73
N ILE A 9 -11.71 35.68 19.42
CA ILE A 9 -10.52 35.80 18.58
C ILE A 9 -9.32 35.10 19.25
N ARG A 10 -9.02 35.44 20.51
CA ARG A 10 -7.91 34.79 21.26
C ARG A 10 -8.08 33.28 21.36
N ARG A 11 -9.33 32.80 21.53
CA ARG A 11 -9.63 31.36 21.55
C ARG A 11 -9.38 30.70 20.19
N ALA A 12 -9.75 31.35 19.09
CA ALA A 12 -9.51 30.83 17.75
C ALA A 12 -8.01 30.77 17.43
N GLU A 13 -7.24 31.79 17.81
CA GLU A 13 -5.78 31.83 17.68
C GLU A 13 -5.11 30.72 18.50
N ALA A 14 -5.51 30.54 19.77
CA ALA A 14 -5.00 29.46 20.61
C ALA A 14 -5.30 28.07 20.01
N LYS A 15 -6.50 27.87 19.45
CA LYS A 15 -6.84 26.62 18.75
C LYS A 15 -5.92 26.39 17.56
N ALA A 16 -5.76 27.37 16.68
CA ALA A 16 -4.92 27.25 15.49
C ALA A 16 -3.47 26.94 15.84
N GLU A 17 -2.93 27.60 16.86
CA GLU A 17 -1.56 27.42 17.32
C GLU A 17 -1.34 26.02 17.95
N ILE A 18 -2.29 25.54 18.76
CA ILE A 18 -2.26 24.18 19.30
C ILE A 18 -2.24 23.15 18.15
N LEU A 19 -3.09 23.31 17.13
CA LEU A 19 -3.10 22.40 15.98
C LEU A 19 -1.75 22.39 15.25
N ARG A 20 -1.16 23.57 15.02
CA ARG A 20 0.13 23.72 14.34
C ARG A 20 1.26 23.02 15.09
N ARG A 21 1.40 23.27 16.40
CA ARG A 21 2.48 22.67 17.23
C ARG A 21 2.31 21.17 17.41
N VAL A 22 1.08 20.70 17.62
CA VAL A 22 0.80 19.26 17.69
C VAL A 22 1.10 18.57 16.36
N ALA A 23 0.77 19.20 15.22
CA ALA A 23 1.13 18.69 13.89
C ALA A 23 2.65 18.67 13.66
N ALA A 24 3.40 19.61 14.24
CA ALA A 24 4.86 19.63 14.24
C ALA A 24 5.49 18.51 15.10
N GLY A 25 4.69 17.71 15.80
CA GLY A 25 5.16 16.59 16.61
C GLY A 25 5.30 16.91 18.09
N GLU A 26 4.86 18.06 18.57
CA GLU A 26 4.82 18.34 20.00
C GLU A 26 3.69 17.57 20.70
N GLN A 27 3.86 17.28 21.98
CA GLN A 27 2.82 16.62 22.77
C GLN A 27 1.74 17.63 23.15
N THR A 28 0.46 17.26 23.01
CA THR A 28 -0.65 18.17 23.34
C THR A 28 -0.54 18.74 24.75
N GLN A 29 -0.09 17.96 25.73
CA GLN A 29 0.09 18.41 27.11
C GLN A 29 1.14 19.52 27.24
N ALA A 30 2.29 19.39 26.58
CA ALA A 30 3.34 20.40 26.60
C ALA A 30 2.86 21.70 25.95
N VAL A 31 2.22 21.60 24.78
CA VAL A 31 1.65 22.77 24.09
C VAL A 31 0.58 23.47 24.94
N CYS A 32 -0.27 22.71 25.62
CA CYS A 32 -1.29 23.25 26.53
C CYS A 32 -0.66 24.05 27.68
N ALA A 33 0.37 23.50 28.32
CA ALA A 33 1.10 24.16 29.41
C ALA A 33 1.71 25.49 28.96
N ASP A 34 2.38 25.52 27.80
CA ASP A 34 3.00 26.73 27.27
C ASP A 34 2.01 27.86 26.96
N HIS A 35 0.78 27.51 26.58
CA HIS A 35 -0.27 28.50 26.30
C HIS A 35 -1.08 28.90 27.54
N GLY A 36 -0.74 28.41 28.73
CA GLY A 36 -1.52 28.64 29.95
C GLY A 36 -2.92 28.04 29.88
N VAL A 37 -3.15 27.05 29.02
CA VAL A 37 -4.44 26.39 28.84
C VAL A 37 -4.38 25.00 29.45
N HIS A 38 -5.27 24.70 30.39
CA HIS A 38 -5.34 23.35 30.94
C HIS A 38 -5.85 22.34 29.90
N VAL A 39 -5.33 21.10 29.90
CA VAL A 39 -5.75 20.05 28.93
C VAL A 39 -7.26 19.81 28.94
N ALA A 40 -7.89 19.92 30.11
CA ALA A 40 -9.34 19.83 30.27
C ALA A 40 -10.11 20.88 29.45
N THR A 41 -9.55 22.08 29.29
CA THR A 41 -10.13 23.15 28.47
C THR A 41 -10.10 22.76 26.99
N VAL A 42 -9.00 22.16 26.52
CA VAL A 42 -8.92 21.63 25.15
C VAL A 42 -9.92 20.51 24.93
N SER A 43 -10.10 19.60 25.90
CA SER A 43 -11.14 18.56 25.82
C SER A 43 -12.55 19.14 25.71
N ARG A 44 -12.87 20.17 26.51
CA ARG A 44 -14.16 20.89 26.39
C ARG A 44 -14.31 21.55 25.02
N TRP A 45 -13.23 22.11 24.47
CA TRP A 45 -13.27 22.67 23.12
C TRP A 45 -13.52 21.61 22.05
N THR A 46 -12.89 20.44 22.14
CA THR A 46 -13.15 19.35 21.19
C THR A 46 -14.58 18.82 21.27
N ALA A 47 -15.19 18.82 22.46
CA ALA A 47 -16.60 18.42 22.61
C ALA A 47 -17.56 19.47 22.02
N ALA A 48 -17.25 20.76 22.17
CA ALA A 48 -18.11 21.86 21.73
C ALA A 48 -17.91 22.26 20.25
N ASP A 49 -16.80 21.87 19.63
CA ASP A 49 -16.43 22.27 18.26
C ASP A 49 -15.90 21.05 17.48
N PRO A 50 -16.76 20.38 16.68
CA PRO A 50 -16.39 19.21 15.88
C PRO A 50 -15.26 19.49 14.89
N ALA A 51 -15.20 20.69 14.30
CA ALA A 51 -14.15 21.04 13.35
C ALA A 51 -12.78 21.12 14.04
N PHE A 52 -12.73 21.67 15.25
CA PHE A 52 -11.50 21.64 16.06
C PHE A 52 -11.13 20.22 16.49
N ALA A 53 -12.09 19.36 16.82
CA ALA A 53 -11.84 17.96 17.17
C ALA A 53 -11.21 17.18 16.01
N GLU A 54 -11.79 17.30 14.80
CA GLU A 54 -11.23 16.72 13.58
C GLU A 54 -9.84 17.26 13.27
N GLY A 55 -9.66 18.58 13.38
CA GLY A 55 -8.36 19.24 13.22
C GLY A 55 -7.32 18.69 14.19
N LEU A 56 -7.65 18.52 15.46
CA LEU A 56 -6.74 18.03 16.48
C LEU A 56 -6.39 16.55 16.28
N ALA A 57 -7.36 15.74 15.85
CA ALA A 57 -7.11 14.34 15.49
C ALA A 57 -6.14 14.25 14.29
N ALA A 58 -6.35 15.04 13.24
CA ALA A 58 -5.46 15.11 12.09
C ALA A 58 -4.06 15.63 12.45
N ALA A 59 -3.98 16.66 13.30
CA ALA A 59 -2.72 17.19 13.81
C ALA A 59 -1.96 16.13 14.62
N ARG A 60 -2.64 15.37 15.50
CA ARG A 60 -2.02 14.28 16.26
C ARG A 60 -1.48 13.17 15.36
N ALA A 61 -2.23 12.78 14.33
CA ALA A 61 -1.79 11.78 13.37
C ALA A 61 -0.51 12.24 12.63
N THR A 62 -0.49 13.50 12.17
CA THR A 62 0.69 14.12 11.54
C THR A 62 1.86 14.21 12.53
N GLY A 63 1.61 14.67 13.75
CA GLY A 63 2.63 14.79 14.79
C GLY A 63 3.23 13.45 15.21
N LEU A 64 2.43 12.39 15.30
CA LEU A 64 2.92 11.03 15.54
C LEU A 64 3.84 10.57 14.41
N PHE A 65 3.47 10.85 13.16
CA PHE A 65 4.30 10.55 12.00
C PHE A 65 5.63 11.32 12.05
N VAL A 66 5.60 12.62 12.36
CA VAL A 66 6.81 13.44 12.54
C VAL A 66 7.68 12.89 13.67
N ARG A 67 7.13 12.67 14.87
CA ARG A 67 7.87 12.10 16.02
C ARG A 67 8.48 10.73 15.71
N SER A 68 7.74 9.87 15.01
CA SER A 68 8.23 8.53 14.63
C SER A 68 9.45 8.57 13.71
N ARG A 69 9.67 9.71 13.05
CA ARG A 69 10.77 9.97 12.12
C ARG A 69 11.81 10.96 12.66
N MET A 70 11.52 11.62 13.77
CA MET A 70 12.44 12.55 14.42
C MET A 70 13.72 11.81 14.79
N PHE A 71 14.86 12.40 14.48
CA PHE A 71 16.15 11.82 14.79
C PHE A 71 16.38 11.82 16.30
N ARG A 72 16.74 10.66 16.85
CA ARG A 72 17.05 10.50 18.28
C ARG A 72 18.48 9.97 18.38
N ALA A 73 19.42 10.83 18.78
CA ALA A 73 20.86 10.52 18.79
C ALA A 73 21.17 9.20 19.52
N GLY A 74 20.73 9.03 20.77
CA GLY A 74 21.00 7.79 21.52
C GLY A 74 20.40 6.52 20.89
N ALA A 75 19.26 6.63 20.19
CA ALA A 75 18.71 5.48 19.45
C ALA A 75 19.51 5.21 18.16
N ALA A 76 20.04 6.24 17.51
CA ALA A 76 20.90 6.12 16.35
C ALA A 76 22.23 5.42 16.73
N ASP A 77 22.82 5.77 17.86
CA ASP A 77 24.03 5.13 18.38
C ASP A 77 23.80 3.64 18.65
N GLN A 78 22.67 3.29 19.27
CA GLN A 78 22.28 1.88 19.46
C GLN A 78 22.09 1.12 18.15
N VAL A 79 21.54 1.78 17.11
CA VAL A 79 21.43 1.19 15.77
C VAL A 79 22.82 0.91 15.19
N LEU A 80 23.74 1.88 15.25
CA LEU A 80 25.12 1.71 14.75
C LEU A 80 25.86 0.60 15.50
N ALA A 81 25.76 0.56 16.83
CA ALA A 81 26.38 -0.48 17.65
C ALA A 81 25.84 -1.88 17.29
N ARG A 82 24.53 -2.04 17.14
CA ARG A 82 23.92 -3.33 16.73
C ARG A 82 24.27 -3.72 15.29
N LEU A 83 24.38 -2.76 14.37
CA LEU A 83 24.86 -3.00 13.01
C LEU A 83 26.31 -3.48 13.01
N ALA A 84 27.18 -2.87 13.83
CA ALA A 84 28.58 -3.26 13.99
C ALA A 84 28.69 -4.68 14.58
N ALA A 85 27.91 -4.99 15.61
CA ALA A 85 27.75 -6.33 16.17
C ALA A 85 27.13 -7.34 15.19
N GLY A 86 26.56 -6.84 14.10
CA GLY A 86 26.24 -7.63 12.93
C GLY A 86 24.80 -8.04 12.74
N GLN A 87 23.91 -7.47 13.54
CA GLN A 87 22.49 -7.67 13.39
C GLN A 87 22.01 -6.97 12.11
N PRO A 88 21.20 -7.64 11.26
CA PRO A 88 20.64 -6.98 10.09
C PRO A 88 19.56 -5.96 10.52
N LEU A 89 19.40 -4.88 9.76
CA LEU A 89 18.38 -3.85 10.03
C LEU A 89 16.98 -4.40 10.32
N ARG A 90 16.58 -5.49 9.65
CA ARG A 90 15.27 -6.14 9.86
C ARG A 90 15.09 -6.68 11.29
N VAL A 91 16.17 -7.14 11.93
CA VAL A 91 16.15 -7.65 13.31
C VAL A 91 16.14 -6.47 14.27
N ILE A 92 16.99 -5.46 14.02
CA ILE A 92 17.04 -4.24 14.83
C ILE A 92 15.67 -3.56 14.85
N GLY A 93 15.03 -3.38 13.69
CA GLY A 93 13.73 -2.71 13.59
C GLY A 93 12.52 -3.58 13.96
N ALA A 94 12.72 -4.84 14.36
CA ALA A 94 11.67 -5.69 14.93
C ALA A 94 11.61 -5.57 16.47
N ASP A 95 12.65 -5.03 17.10
CA ASP A 95 12.69 -4.74 18.53
C ASP A 95 11.78 -3.54 18.86
N PRO A 96 10.77 -3.68 19.74
CA PRO A 96 9.87 -2.59 20.10
C PRO A 96 10.54 -1.36 20.72
N ALA A 97 11.72 -1.52 21.34
CA ALA A 97 12.48 -0.41 21.89
C ALA A 97 13.25 0.38 20.80
N MET A 98 13.42 -0.21 19.62
CA MET A 98 14.18 0.38 18.51
C MET A 98 13.27 1.09 17.50
N PRO A 99 13.80 2.07 16.75
CA PRO A 99 13.09 2.66 15.64
C PRO A 99 12.80 1.62 14.54
N SER A 100 11.65 1.73 13.88
CA SER A 100 11.31 0.87 12.76
C SER A 100 12.35 0.93 11.64
N VAL A 101 12.44 -0.12 10.80
CA VAL A 101 13.33 -0.14 9.63
C VAL A 101 13.10 1.06 8.70
N ALA A 102 11.84 1.51 8.57
CA ALA A 102 11.48 2.66 7.75
C ALA A 102 12.04 3.97 8.34
N THR A 103 11.97 4.14 9.66
CA THR A 103 12.57 5.26 10.39
C THR A 103 14.09 5.27 10.24
N ILE A 104 14.76 4.12 10.44
CA ILE A 104 16.22 4.03 10.31
C ILE A 104 16.65 4.42 8.89
N ARG A 105 15.98 3.90 7.85
CA ARG A 105 16.25 4.28 6.45
C ARG A 105 15.95 5.75 6.15
N HIS A 106 15.00 6.35 6.86
CA HIS A 106 14.77 7.78 6.74
C HIS A 106 15.95 8.56 7.33
N TRP A 107 16.40 8.23 8.54
CA TRP A 107 17.58 8.84 9.16
C TRP A 107 18.84 8.67 8.30
N MET A 108 19.09 7.48 7.74
CA MET A 108 20.23 7.27 6.84
C MET A 108 20.22 8.19 5.60
N ARG A 109 19.06 8.73 5.21
CA ARG A 109 18.93 9.65 4.07
C ARG A 109 19.00 11.11 4.49
N THR A 110 18.46 11.46 5.65
CA THR A 110 18.34 12.87 6.09
C THR A 110 19.43 13.32 7.04
N GLN A 111 20.10 12.38 7.72
CA GLN A 111 21.17 12.65 8.67
C GLN A 111 22.48 12.11 8.07
N ILE A 112 23.25 12.99 7.45
CA ILE A 112 24.39 12.64 6.59
C ILE A 112 25.40 11.79 7.36
N ALA A 113 25.88 12.27 8.52
CA ALA A 113 26.89 11.57 9.33
C ALA A 113 26.43 10.17 9.75
N PHE A 114 25.20 10.03 10.27
CA PHE A 114 24.64 8.71 10.63
C PHE A 114 24.50 7.79 9.41
N GLY A 115 24.06 8.33 8.27
CA GLY A 115 23.86 7.57 7.05
C GLY A 115 25.16 7.05 6.45
N GLU A 116 26.21 7.85 6.47
CA GLU A 116 27.56 7.46 6.02
C GLU A 116 28.12 6.34 6.89
N GLU A 117 28.06 6.51 8.21
CA GLU A 117 28.58 5.54 9.15
C GLU A 117 27.83 4.19 9.06
N ALA A 118 26.50 4.23 9.01
CA ALA A 118 25.69 3.02 8.82
C ALA A 118 26.02 2.30 7.50
N ARG A 119 26.23 3.04 6.40
CA ARG A 119 26.62 2.45 5.11
C ARG A 119 28.02 1.85 5.14
N ARG A 120 28.98 2.52 5.80
CA ARG A 120 30.34 2.03 6.02
C ARG A 120 30.32 0.66 6.71
N ILE A 121 29.65 0.57 7.87
CA ILE A 121 29.50 -0.70 8.62
C ILE A 121 28.88 -1.79 7.75
N ILE A 122 27.82 -1.48 7.00
CA ILE A 122 27.16 -2.47 6.11
C ILE A 122 28.12 -2.94 5.01
N LYS A 123 28.88 -2.03 4.39
CA LYS A 123 29.84 -2.35 3.34
C LYS A 123 30.99 -3.21 3.87
N ASP A 124 31.55 -2.85 5.02
CA ASP A 124 32.65 -3.57 5.67
C ASP A 124 32.21 -5.02 5.98
N ARG A 125 30.97 -5.20 6.45
CA ARG A 125 30.39 -6.53 6.66
C ARG A 125 30.18 -7.32 5.38
N GLN A 126 29.72 -6.66 4.31
CA GLN A 126 29.56 -7.31 3.01
C GLN A 126 30.91 -7.75 2.44
N ALA A 127 31.95 -6.92 2.59
CA ALA A 127 33.31 -7.23 2.20
C ALA A 127 33.87 -8.41 3.01
N LEU A 128 33.73 -8.40 4.34
CA LEU A 128 34.14 -9.52 5.20
C LEU A 128 33.40 -10.81 4.82
N ARG A 129 32.09 -10.75 4.60
CA ARG A 129 31.31 -11.91 4.15
C ARG A 129 31.78 -12.41 2.78
N ALA A 130 32.13 -11.51 1.86
CA ALA A 130 32.66 -11.88 0.56
C ALA A 130 34.05 -12.51 0.67
N GLN A 131 34.92 -12.01 1.55
CA GLN A 131 36.23 -12.61 1.85
C GLN A 131 36.07 -14.01 2.44
N LEU A 132 35.19 -14.18 3.43
CA LEU A 132 34.88 -15.50 4.02
C LEU A 132 34.29 -16.50 3.02
N LEU A 133 33.61 -16.02 1.97
CA LEU A 133 33.11 -16.87 0.89
C LEU A 133 34.19 -17.20 -0.15
N LYS A 134 35.23 -16.37 -0.28
CA LYS A 134 36.38 -16.59 -1.18
C LYS A 134 37.43 -17.50 -0.55
N THR A 135 37.63 -17.42 0.75
CA THR A 135 38.38 -18.44 1.47
C THR A 135 37.59 -19.74 1.33
N PRO A 136 38.15 -20.80 0.72
CA PRO A 136 37.51 -22.11 0.73
C PRO A 136 37.43 -22.53 2.20
N GLY A 137 36.29 -22.24 2.84
CA GLY A 137 36.08 -22.59 4.23
C GLY A 137 36.27 -24.10 4.38
N PRO A 138 36.81 -24.58 5.51
CA PRO A 138 36.81 -26.00 5.81
C PRO A 138 35.39 -26.49 5.59
N HIS A 139 35.22 -27.47 4.69
CA HIS A 139 33.95 -28.07 4.34
C HIS A 139 33.09 -28.13 5.59
N ARG A 140 31.99 -27.34 5.66
CA ARG A 140 31.05 -27.44 6.78
C ARG A 140 30.60 -28.89 6.79
N PRO A 141 31.02 -29.73 7.76
CA PRO A 141 30.70 -31.15 7.73
C PRO A 141 29.18 -31.39 7.87
N ASN A 142 28.45 -30.36 8.31
CA ASN A 142 26.99 -30.35 8.45
C ASN A 142 26.27 -29.41 7.48
N ALA A 143 26.92 -28.93 6.42
CA ALA A 143 26.16 -28.66 5.22
C ALA A 143 25.76 -30.04 4.70
N VAL A 144 24.65 -30.59 5.23
CA VAL A 144 23.93 -31.73 4.65
C VAL A 144 24.08 -31.55 3.17
N ALA A 145 24.88 -32.43 2.53
CA ALA A 145 25.15 -32.36 1.11
C ALA A 145 23.80 -32.04 0.46
N PRO A 146 23.66 -30.92 -0.29
CA PRO A 146 22.37 -30.54 -0.84
C PRO A 146 21.81 -31.83 -1.45
N PRO A 147 20.63 -32.28 -1.00
CA PRO A 147 20.16 -33.64 -1.23
C PRO A 147 20.44 -33.96 -2.68
N VAL A 148 21.31 -34.97 -2.88
CA VAL A 148 22.00 -35.31 -4.13
C VAL A 148 21.18 -34.76 -5.27
N ALA A 149 21.66 -33.69 -5.91
CA ALA A 149 20.92 -32.98 -6.94
C ALA A 149 20.27 -34.03 -7.83
N GLY A 150 18.94 -34.21 -7.68
CA GLY A 150 18.27 -35.38 -8.24
C GLY A 150 18.65 -35.48 -9.70
N VAL A 151 18.98 -36.68 -10.17
CA VAL A 151 19.32 -36.93 -11.57
C VAL A 151 18.31 -36.17 -12.43
N PHE A 152 18.82 -35.39 -13.40
CA PHE A 152 17.95 -34.59 -14.25
C PHE A 152 17.01 -35.53 -14.98
N ASP A 153 15.72 -35.40 -14.68
CA ASP A 153 14.65 -36.17 -15.30
C ASP A 153 13.96 -35.26 -16.33
N PRO A 154 14.12 -35.51 -17.64
CA PRO A 154 13.59 -34.65 -18.69
C PRO A 154 12.05 -34.59 -18.66
N ASP A 155 11.36 -35.70 -18.36
CA ASP A 155 9.91 -35.74 -18.32
C ASP A 155 9.38 -34.91 -17.15
N LEU A 156 10.02 -35.04 -15.99
CA LEU A 156 9.66 -34.24 -14.82
C LEU A 156 10.01 -32.75 -15.01
N ALA A 157 11.08 -32.45 -15.73
CA ALA A 157 11.45 -31.08 -16.11
C ALA A 157 10.39 -30.44 -17.02
N ASP A 158 9.90 -31.17 -18.03
CA ASP A 158 8.84 -30.69 -18.92
C ASP A 158 7.53 -30.44 -18.17
N GLN A 159 7.16 -31.33 -17.23
CA GLN A 159 6.00 -31.11 -16.36
C GLN A 159 6.13 -29.83 -15.51
N VAL A 160 7.34 -29.54 -14.99
CA VAL A 160 7.62 -28.29 -14.27
C VAL A 160 7.41 -27.09 -15.19
N VAL A 161 7.97 -27.11 -16.41
CA VAL A 161 7.83 -26.02 -17.39
C VAL A 161 6.36 -25.79 -17.73
N LEU A 162 5.61 -26.84 -18.06
CA LEU A 162 4.20 -26.78 -18.41
C LEU A 162 3.35 -26.19 -17.28
N ARG A 163 3.55 -26.65 -16.04
CA ARG A 163 2.78 -26.14 -14.89
C ARG A 163 3.10 -24.70 -14.55
N VAL A 164 4.37 -24.30 -14.68
CA VAL A 164 4.75 -22.90 -14.54
C VAL A 164 4.09 -22.07 -15.63
N ALA A 165 4.15 -22.49 -16.90
CA ALA A 165 3.52 -21.79 -18.02
C ALA A 165 2.01 -21.58 -17.80
N ARG A 166 1.33 -22.57 -17.20
CA ARG A 166 -0.09 -22.49 -16.79
C ARG A 166 -0.38 -21.55 -15.61
N GLY A 167 0.64 -20.88 -15.07
CA GLY A 167 0.48 -19.87 -14.02
C GLY A 167 0.90 -20.31 -12.63
N THR A 168 1.27 -21.58 -12.41
CA THR A 168 1.71 -22.05 -11.10
C THR A 168 3.03 -21.39 -10.73
N ALA A 169 3.14 -20.88 -9.50
CA ALA A 169 4.41 -20.31 -9.03
C ALA A 169 5.38 -21.45 -8.68
N LEU A 170 6.65 -21.35 -9.09
CA LEU A 170 7.70 -22.34 -8.79
C LEU A 170 7.72 -22.78 -7.32
N LYS A 171 7.64 -21.83 -6.39
CA LYS A 171 7.65 -22.10 -4.94
C LYS A 171 6.40 -22.85 -4.43
N ARG A 172 5.34 -22.91 -5.24
CA ARG A 172 4.08 -23.59 -4.91
C ARG A 172 3.91 -24.93 -5.61
N LEU A 173 4.77 -25.29 -6.56
CA LEU A 173 4.63 -26.53 -7.34
C LEU A 173 4.50 -27.76 -6.44
N ARG A 174 5.47 -27.98 -5.54
CA ARG A 174 5.44 -29.12 -4.62
C ARG A 174 4.27 -29.12 -3.63
N ARG A 175 3.76 -27.94 -3.28
CA ARG A 175 2.56 -27.83 -2.43
C ARG A 175 1.29 -28.19 -3.21
N ALA A 176 1.24 -27.87 -4.50
CA ALA A 176 0.12 -28.23 -5.37
C ALA A 176 0.17 -29.71 -5.78
N ASP A 177 1.36 -30.29 -5.89
CA ASP A 177 1.57 -31.70 -6.20
C ASP A 177 2.85 -32.22 -5.53
N PRO A 178 2.74 -33.16 -4.57
CA PRO A 178 3.89 -33.74 -3.88
C PRO A 178 4.90 -34.45 -4.77
N ALA A 179 4.52 -34.92 -5.97
CA ALA A 179 5.42 -35.57 -6.93
C ALA A 179 6.37 -34.58 -7.62
N MET A 180 6.09 -33.26 -7.55
CA MET A 180 6.95 -32.25 -8.16
C MET A 180 8.27 -32.10 -7.39
N PRO A 181 9.39 -31.87 -8.11
CA PRO A 181 10.68 -31.70 -7.50
C PRO A 181 10.69 -30.48 -6.57
N ALA A 182 11.44 -30.58 -5.47
CA ALA A 182 11.60 -29.47 -4.55
C ALA A 182 12.27 -28.27 -5.23
N TYR A 183 11.97 -27.06 -4.77
CA TYR A 183 12.53 -25.83 -5.35
C TYR A 183 14.08 -25.83 -5.46
N PRO A 184 14.86 -26.33 -4.47
CA PRO A 184 16.31 -26.44 -4.61
C PRO A 184 16.77 -27.37 -5.75
N VAL A 185 16.04 -28.47 -6.00
CA VAL A 185 16.33 -29.42 -7.09
C VAL A 185 16.13 -28.72 -8.44
N ILE A 186 15.02 -27.99 -8.61
CA ILE A 186 14.78 -27.19 -9.82
C ILE A 186 15.89 -26.16 -10.04
N LEU A 187 16.39 -25.52 -8.97
CA LEU A 187 17.51 -24.57 -9.09
C LEU A 187 18.82 -25.26 -9.47
N ALA A 188 19.06 -26.49 -9.01
CA ALA A 188 20.21 -27.27 -9.45
C ALA A 188 20.11 -27.62 -10.94
N TRP A 189 18.95 -28.11 -11.39
CA TRP A 189 18.68 -28.40 -12.81
C TRP A 189 18.90 -27.19 -13.71
N ARG A 190 18.41 -26.00 -13.31
CA ARG A 190 18.64 -24.76 -14.08
C ARG A 190 20.11 -24.39 -14.26
N ARG A 191 20.99 -24.80 -13.34
CA ARG A 191 22.44 -24.55 -13.46
C ARG A 191 23.12 -25.59 -14.34
N ALA A 192 22.67 -26.83 -14.26
CA ALA A 192 23.24 -27.96 -14.99
C ALA A 192 22.76 -28.04 -16.45
N GLN A 193 21.54 -27.60 -16.74
CA GLN A 193 20.88 -27.74 -18.04
C GLN A 193 20.42 -26.38 -18.58
N PRO A 194 21.19 -25.74 -19.48
CA PRO A 194 20.86 -24.41 -20.04
C PRO A 194 19.52 -24.37 -20.78
N ASP A 195 19.17 -25.42 -21.53
CA ASP A 195 17.93 -25.47 -22.31
C ASP A 195 16.69 -25.48 -21.41
N PHE A 196 16.74 -26.26 -20.32
CA PHE A 196 15.71 -26.24 -19.28
C PHE A 196 15.57 -24.85 -18.63
N ASP A 197 16.67 -24.16 -18.35
CA ASP A 197 16.62 -22.79 -17.81
C ASP A 197 15.97 -21.81 -18.80
N ALA A 198 16.30 -21.90 -20.09
CA ALA A 198 15.69 -21.09 -21.13
C ALA A 198 14.18 -21.33 -21.23
N ALA A 199 13.76 -22.60 -21.28
CA ALA A 199 12.36 -22.99 -21.30
C ALA A 199 11.61 -22.49 -20.05
N LEU A 200 12.21 -22.64 -18.86
CA LEU A 200 11.60 -22.22 -17.61
C LEU A 200 11.49 -20.69 -17.48
N ARG A 201 12.46 -19.93 -18.02
CA ARG A 201 12.38 -18.46 -18.09
C ARG A 201 11.24 -18.02 -19.01
N PHE A 202 11.07 -18.68 -20.17
CA PHE A 202 9.95 -18.44 -21.07
C PHE A 202 8.61 -18.74 -20.39
N ALA A 203 8.47 -19.94 -19.82
CA ALA A 203 7.29 -20.34 -19.05
C ALA A 203 6.98 -19.35 -17.92
N THR A 204 7.99 -18.87 -17.18
CA THR A 204 7.80 -17.88 -16.10
C THR A 204 7.25 -16.55 -16.62
N ARG A 205 7.66 -16.10 -17.82
CA ARG A 205 7.11 -14.91 -18.48
C ARG A 205 5.64 -15.13 -18.85
N MET A 206 5.30 -16.25 -19.50
CA MET A 206 3.92 -16.62 -19.80
C MET A 206 3.06 -16.67 -18.53
N ALA A 207 3.57 -17.31 -17.49
CA ALA A 207 2.91 -17.45 -16.19
C ALA A 207 2.55 -16.09 -15.57
N ARG A 208 3.40 -15.07 -15.75
CA ARG A 208 3.12 -13.70 -15.28
C ARG A 208 1.91 -13.13 -16.01
N SER A 209 1.83 -13.30 -17.33
CA SER A 209 0.68 -12.86 -18.13
C SER A 209 -0.59 -13.61 -17.75
N VAL A 210 -0.54 -14.94 -17.59
CA VAL A 210 -1.68 -15.76 -17.16
C VAL A 210 -2.19 -15.32 -15.78
N ARG A 211 -1.29 -15.15 -14.80
CA ARG A 211 -1.67 -14.67 -13.46
C ARG A 211 -2.18 -13.23 -13.48
N ALA A 212 -1.61 -12.36 -14.31
CA ALA A 212 -2.11 -11.00 -14.46
C ALA A 212 -3.54 -11.02 -15.01
N ARG A 213 -3.81 -11.80 -16.05
CA ARG A 213 -5.15 -12.01 -16.61
C ARG A 213 -6.12 -12.59 -15.57
N ALA A 214 -5.73 -13.63 -14.83
CA ALA A 214 -6.56 -14.20 -13.77
C ALA A 214 -6.90 -13.18 -12.68
N ARG A 215 -5.93 -12.36 -12.25
CA ARG A 215 -6.19 -11.26 -11.29
C ARG A 215 -7.12 -10.20 -11.85
N ARG A 216 -6.98 -9.85 -13.14
CA ARG A 216 -7.92 -8.94 -13.83
C ARG A 216 -9.34 -9.48 -13.76
N HIS A 217 -9.55 -10.72 -14.20
CA HIS A 217 -10.88 -11.34 -14.19
C HIS A 217 -11.45 -11.47 -12.77
N ALA A 218 -10.64 -11.85 -11.78
CA ALA A 218 -11.10 -11.98 -10.40
C ALA A 218 -11.51 -10.63 -9.77
N ALA A 219 -10.86 -9.53 -10.15
CA ALA A 219 -11.16 -8.19 -9.64
C ALA A 219 -12.35 -7.52 -10.35
N LEU A 220 -12.77 -8.03 -11.52
CA LEU A 220 -13.77 -7.38 -12.34
C LEU A 220 -15.19 -7.40 -11.72
N PRO A 221 -15.73 -8.53 -11.22
CA PRO A 221 -17.05 -8.54 -10.58
C PRO A 221 -17.20 -7.56 -9.41
N PRO A 222 -16.32 -7.54 -8.38
CA PRO A 222 -16.47 -6.59 -7.28
C PRO A 222 -16.26 -5.13 -7.71
N LEU A 223 -15.48 -4.89 -8.78
CA LEU A 223 -15.34 -3.55 -9.34
C LEU A 223 -16.60 -3.08 -10.07
N ILE A 224 -17.25 -3.97 -10.82
CA ILE A 224 -18.53 -3.69 -11.50
C ILE A 224 -19.60 -3.34 -10.46
N GLU A 225 -19.73 -4.14 -9.41
CA GLU A 225 -20.70 -3.86 -8.35
C GLU A 225 -20.41 -2.53 -7.63
N ALA A 226 -19.15 -2.27 -7.27
CA ALA A 226 -18.79 -0.98 -6.69
C ALA A 226 -19.16 0.20 -7.61
N ILE A 227 -19.02 0.03 -8.94
CA ILE A 227 -19.43 1.08 -9.89
C ILE A 227 -20.93 1.27 -9.86
N ARG A 228 -21.73 0.20 -9.91
CA ARG A 228 -23.19 0.22 -9.83
C ARG A 228 -23.69 0.92 -8.55
N GLU A 229 -23.01 0.71 -7.43
CA GLU A 229 -23.24 1.39 -6.15
C GLU A 229 -22.86 2.90 -6.15
N GLY A 230 -22.37 3.44 -7.26
CA GLY A 230 -22.05 4.85 -7.42
C GLY A 230 -20.56 5.19 -7.28
N HIS A 231 -19.67 4.21 -7.09
CA HIS A 231 -18.24 4.48 -7.06
C HIS A 231 -17.66 4.78 -8.45
N THR A 232 -16.59 5.57 -8.47
CA THR A 232 -15.69 5.65 -9.63
C THR A 232 -14.60 4.59 -9.49
N VAL A 233 -13.95 4.20 -10.59
CA VAL A 233 -12.76 3.34 -10.54
C VAL A 233 -11.71 3.87 -9.54
N GLY A 234 -11.54 5.19 -9.49
CA GLY A 234 -10.59 5.83 -8.59
C GLY A 234 -10.96 5.70 -7.11
N SER A 235 -12.25 5.82 -6.78
CA SER A 235 -12.74 5.69 -5.40
C SER A 235 -12.93 4.23 -4.97
N ALA A 236 -13.14 3.30 -5.91
CA ALA A 236 -13.22 1.87 -5.63
C ALA A 236 -11.84 1.23 -5.43
N ALA A 237 -10.80 1.79 -6.06
CA ALA A 237 -9.44 1.28 -5.96
C ALA A 237 -8.95 1.14 -4.51
N GLY A 238 -8.40 -0.03 -4.17
CA GLY A 238 -7.91 -0.34 -2.82
C GLY A 238 -8.98 -0.77 -1.81
N ARG A 239 -10.27 -0.69 -2.15
CA ARG A 239 -11.37 -1.18 -1.29
C ARG A 239 -11.60 -2.66 -1.53
N HIS A 240 -11.99 -3.41 -0.49
CA HIS A 240 -12.44 -4.80 -0.61
C HIS A 240 -11.51 -5.73 -1.43
N GLY A 241 -10.19 -5.55 -1.29
CA GLY A 241 -9.22 -6.35 -2.04
C GLY A 241 -9.03 -5.95 -3.50
N LEU A 242 -9.67 -4.86 -3.97
CA LEU A 242 -9.44 -4.30 -5.29
C LEU A 242 -8.01 -3.75 -5.42
N PRO A 243 -7.38 -3.89 -6.60
CA PRO A 243 -6.06 -3.34 -6.85
C PRO A 243 -5.99 -1.81 -6.71
N PRO A 244 -4.78 -1.25 -6.53
CA PRO A 244 -4.57 0.19 -6.56
C PRO A 244 -5.00 0.81 -7.90
N ARG A 245 -5.38 2.10 -7.87
CA ARG A 245 -5.91 2.83 -9.04
C ARG A 245 -5.01 2.72 -10.26
N ARG A 246 -3.68 2.86 -10.07
CA ARG A 246 -2.70 2.75 -11.14
C ARG A 246 -2.76 1.39 -11.86
N THR A 247 -2.98 0.31 -11.11
CA THR A 247 -3.11 -1.04 -11.66
C THR A 247 -4.39 -1.20 -12.45
N LEU A 248 -5.52 -0.72 -11.92
CA LEU A 248 -6.81 -0.74 -12.64
C LEU A 248 -6.72 0.06 -13.95
N CYS A 249 -6.17 1.27 -13.92
CA CYS A 249 -5.99 2.08 -15.14
C CYS A 249 -5.09 1.37 -16.17
N ALA A 250 -4.00 0.74 -15.74
CA ALA A 250 -3.14 -0.03 -16.64
C ALA A 250 -3.87 -1.22 -17.25
N TRP A 251 -4.71 -1.91 -16.47
CA TRP A 251 -5.51 -3.03 -16.98
C TRP A 251 -6.53 -2.59 -18.01
N ILE A 252 -7.22 -1.49 -17.77
CA ILE A 252 -8.22 -0.98 -18.70
C ILE A 252 -7.56 -0.54 -20.02
N ALA A 253 -6.35 0.03 -19.97
CA ALA A 253 -5.59 0.39 -21.18
C ALA A 253 -5.06 -0.84 -21.97
N GLN A 254 -4.91 -2.00 -21.32
CA GLN A 254 -4.27 -3.20 -21.91
C GLN A 254 -5.27 -4.32 -22.27
N ASP A 255 -6.53 -4.20 -21.87
CA ASP A 255 -7.53 -5.26 -21.99
C ASP A 255 -8.87 -4.64 -22.41
N SER A 256 -9.17 -4.72 -23.71
CA SER A 256 -10.38 -4.14 -24.29
C SER A 256 -11.66 -4.84 -23.82
N ASP A 257 -11.62 -6.12 -23.46
CA ASP A 257 -12.75 -6.82 -22.86
C ASP A 257 -13.02 -6.29 -21.45
N PHE A 258 -11.98 -6.16 -20.63
CA PHE A 258 -12.08 -5.55 -19.31
C PHE A 258 -12.64 -4.11 -19.40
N ALA A 259 -12.14 -3.31 -20.34
CA ALA A 259 -12.61 -1.95 -20.58
C ALA A 259 -14.07 -1.88 -21.00
N ARG A 260 -14.49 -2.72 -21.95
CA ARG A 260 -15.87 -2.80 -22.45
C ARG A 260 -16.85 -3.21 -21.35
N ARG A 261 -16.52 -4.23 -20.57
CA ARG A 261 -17.36 -4.66 -19.43
C ARG A 261 -17.47 -3.59 -18.35
N LEU A 262 -16.39 -2.86 -18.11
CA LEU A 262 -16.40 -1.73 -17.19
C LEU A 262 -17.27 -0.59 -17.72
N ALA A 263 -17.19 -0.28 -19.02
CA ALA A 263 -18.02 0.72 -19.67
C ALA A 263 -19.51 0.37 -19.57
N ALA A 264 -19.88 -0.89 -19.83
CA ALA A 264 -21.25 -1.38 -19.64
C ALA A 264 -21.76 -1.16 -18.21
N ALA A 265 -20.93 -1.41 -17.19
CA ALA A 265 -21.33 -1.13 -15.80
C ALA A 265 -21.56 0.37 -15.51
N TYR A 266 -20.89 1.27 -16.24
CA TYR A 266 -21.18 2.70 -16.17
C TYR A 266 -22.50 3.06 -16.89
N ASP A 267 -22.81 2.39 -18.00
CA ASP A 267 -24.08 2.53 -18.73
C ASP A 267 -25.25 2.06 -17.85
N ASP A 268 -25.19 0.84 -17.30
CA ASP A 268 -26.19 0.27 -16.38
C ASP A 268 -26.53 1.25 -15.23
N ARG A 269 -25.49 1.91 -14.69
CA ARG A 269 -25.68 2.88 -13.60
C ARG A 269 -26.37 4.16 -14.07
N GLU A 270 -26.02 4.66 -15.25
CA GLU A 270 -26.65 5.87 -15.78
C GLU A 270 -28.14 5.64 -16.06
N GLU A 271 -28.50 4.46 -16.53
CA GLU A 271 -29.89 4.01 -16.67
C GLU A 271 -30.59 3.93 -15.31
N LEU A 272 -29.99 3.24 -14.32
CA LEU A 272 -30.55 3.16 -12.96
C LEU A 272 -30.77 4.54 -12.32
N ILE A 273 -29.84 5.48 -12.51
CA ILE A 273 -29.99 6.85 -11.99
C ILE A 273 -31.15 7.56 -12.69
N ALA A 274 -31.34 7.35 -14.00
CA ALA A 274 -32.45 7.94 -14.75
C ALA A 274 -33.81 7.42 -14.24
N ASP A 275 -33.93 6.11 -14.02
CA ASP A 275 -35.14 5.49 -13.47
C ASP A 275 -35.45 6.03 -12.07
N LEU A 276 -34.47 6.07 -11.18
CA LEU A 276 -34.63 6.65 -9.83
C LEU A 276 -35.03 8.14 -9.86
N MET A 277 -34.58 8.89 -10.86
CA MET A 277 -35.00 10.28 -11.05
C MET A 277 -36.44 10.37 -11.55
N ALA A 278 -36.87 9.47 -12.43
CA ALA A 278 -38.24 9.41 -12.93
C ALA A 278 -39.22 9.02 -11.80
N ASP A 279 -38.90 7.99 -11.02
CA ASP A 279 -39.69 7.56 -9.86
C ASP A 279 -39.85 8.70 -8.84
N ALA A 280 -38.76 9.39 -8.53
CA ALA A 280 -38.79 10.51 -7.59
C ALA A 280 -39.64 11.72 -8.07
N VAL A 281 -39.84 11.87 -9.39
CA VAL A 281 -40.77 12.87 -9.94
C VAL A 281 -42.21 12.37 -9.83
N GLN A 282 -42.45 11.10 -10.17
CA GLN A 282 -43.77 10.48 -10.13
C GLN A 282 -44.35 10.39 -8.72
N ASP A 283 -43.54 10.05 -7.73
CA ASP A 283 -43.94 9.94 -6.32
C ASP A 283 -44.32 11.28 -5.67
N HIS A 284 -44.01 12.41 -6.32
CA HIS A 284 -44.11 13.75 -5.73
C HIS A 284 -44.73 14.79 -6.68
N PRO A 285 -45.96 14.57 -7.19
CA PRO A 285 -46.55 15.37 -8.28
C PRO A 285 -46.85 16.84 -7.89
N GLY A 286 -46.75 17.22 -6.62
CA GLY A 286 -46.98 18.58 -6.12
C GLY A 286 -45.74 19.34 -5.66
N LEU A 287 -44.53 18.76 -5.76
CA LEU A 287 -43.33 19.46 -5.32
C LEU A 287 -42.99 20.61 -6.27
N SER A 288 -42.67 21.77 -5.70
CA SER A 288 -42.09 22.88 -6.47
C SER A 288 -40.78 22.45 -7.14
N ALA A 289 -40.44 23.08 -8.28
CA ALA A 289 -39.18 22.82 -8.98
C ALA A 289 -37.92 23.01 -8.11
N ARG A 290 -38.00 23.81 -7.04
CA ARG A 290 -36.90 23.97 -6.07
C ARG A 290 -36.80 22.76 -5.14
N ALA A 291 -37.92 22.28 -4.60
CA ALA A 291 -37.96 21.11 -3.72
C ALA A 291 -37.54 19.84 -4.46
N LEU A 292 -38.00 19.68 -5.71
CA LEU A 292 -37.59 18.58 -6.58
C LEU A 292 -36.08 18.61 -6.87
N ARG A 293 -35.51 19.77 -7.21
CA ARG A 293 -34.05 19.91 -7.38
C ARG A 293 -33.25 19.53 -6.13
N HIS A 294 -33.73 19.92 -4.94
CA HIS A 294 -33.08 19.54 -3.69
C HIS A 294 -33.14 18.02 -3.46
N ARG A 295 -34.30 17.40 -3.70
CA ARG A 295 -34.50 15.95 -3.58
C ARG A 295 -33.64 15.15 -4.57
N LEU A 296 -33.52 15.63 -5.81
CA LEU A 296 -32.74 14.98 -6.86
C LEU A 296 -31.23 15.30 -6.79
N ALA A 297 -30.81 16.27 -5.97
CA ALA A 297 -29.41 16.72 -5.91
C ALA A 297 -28.38 15.58 -5.69
N PRO A 298 -28.63 14.56 -4.85
CA PRO A 298 -27.74 13.40 -4.73
C PRO A 298 -27.62 12.61 -6.04
N LEU A 299 -28.74 12.34 -6.72
CA LEU A 299 -28.77 11.64 -8.01
C LEU A 299 -28.09 12.44 -9.11
N THR A 300 -28.32 13.76 -9.17
CA THR A 300 -27.63 14.65 -10.12
C THR A 300 -26.12 14.72 -9.84
N ARG A 301 -25.69 14.59 -8.58
CA ARG A 301 -24.26 14.47 -8.24
C ARG A 301 -23.69 13.15 -8.75
N LEU A 302 -24.39 12.03 -8.55
CA LEU A 302 -24.00 10.73 -9.08
C LEU A 302 -23.94 10.73 -10.61
N GLN A 303 -24.93 11.30 -11.28
CA GLN A 303 -24.97 11.44 -12.74
C GLN A 303 -23.78 12.26 -13.26
N ARG A 304 -23.41 13.37 -12.58
CA ARG A 304 -22.22 14.16 -12.93
C ARG A 304 -20.92 13.38 -12.76
N LEU A 305 -20.83 12.53 -11.73
CA LEU A 305 -19.68 11.65 -11.54
C LEU A 305 -19.64 10.53 -12.58
N ALA A 306 -20.80 10.05 -13.02
CA ALA A 306 -20.90 9.06 -14.09
C ALA A 306 -20.41 9.60 -15.42
N ARG A 307 -20.76 10.84 -15.77
CA ARG A 307 -20.24 11.53 -16.97
C ARG A 307 -18.73 11.69 -16.99
N ARG A 308 -18.05 11.63 -15.83
CA ARG A 308 -16.58 11.54 -15.74
C ARG A 308 -16.10 10.10 -15.97
N ARG A 309 -16.62 9.46 -17.02
CA ARG A 309 -16.17 8.15 -17.47
C ARG A 309 -14.68 8.23 -17.80
N PRO A 310 -13.86 7.27 -17.35
CA PRO A 310 -12.48 7.14 -17.83
C PRO A 310 -12.49 6.90 -19.36
N GLY A 311 -12.49 8.00 -20.11
CA GLY A 311 -12.19 8.08 -21.54
C GLY A 311 -13.15 7.41 -22.53
N LYS A 312 -13.90 8.24 -23.29
CA LYS A 312 -14.20 7.95 -24.71
C LYS A 312 -12.94 7.68 -25.56
N LYS A 313 -11.76 8.03 -25.04
CA LYS A 313 -10.44 7.76 -25.64
C LYS A 313 -9.97 6.31 -25.51
N TRP A 314 -10.65 5.46 -24.72
CA TRP A 314 -10.15 4.12 -24.37
C TRP A 314 -10.72 3.02 -25.26
N LEU A 315 -11.73 3.36 -26.07
CA LEU A 315 -12.36 2.49 -27.06
C LEU A 315 -12.00 2.87 -28.51
N ARG A 316 -10.99 3.74 -28.68
CA ARG A 316 -10.41 4.08 -30.00
C ARG A 316 -9.20 3.20 -30.29
#